data_AF-A0A3R7N8I8-F1
#
_entry.id   AF-A0A3R7N8I8-F1
#
_cell.length_a   1.000
_cell.length_b   1.000
_cell.length_c   1.000
_cell.angle_alpha   90.00
_cell.angle_beta   90.00
_cell.angle_gamma   90.00
#
_symmetry.space_group_name_H-M   'P 1'
#
loop_
_entity.id
_entity.type
_entity.pdbx_description
1 polymer ?
#
loop_
_entity_poly.entity_id
_entity_poly.type
_entity_poly.pdbx_seq_one_letter_code
_entity_poly.pdbx_strand_id
1 'polypeptide(L)'
;MRRTFVVLWQYGIHAPRGVVYHGAKMKHWPEQKIPENFNFTEEQRFRAKAIPRDVGKIPRDFVLSVLYRHQPCEVSGLWEYCTNDPGVVLDSKRHLREVLQQAREEGFVTFERDPVSSEWLCFLARERFEEVRQIAAARAEASEAHSGLRGFSATETSAYAERFKEMNDTAKEEHLRRLEEEVKTTTRHLRSFQRKEVDYLPYTDLNGKVNFMWWYETRDVQQKGGDALPASSRGTLTENPDHGTARLGS
;
A
#
# COMPACT_ATOMS: atom_id res chain seq x y z
N MET A 1 4.56 36.44 -17.30
CA MET A 1 3.83 35.24 -16.84
C MET A 1 4.62 34.58 -15.70
N ARG A 2 4.07 34.55 -14.48
CA ARG A 2 4.72 33.87 -13.34
C ARG A 2 4.54 32.36 -13.53
N ARG A 3 5.63 31.64 -13.81
CA ARG A 3 5.63 30.17 -13.78
C ARG A 3 5.44 29.74 -12.32
N THR A 4 4.21 29.40 -11.95
CA THR A 4 3.94 28.64 -10.73
C THR A 4 4.67 27.31 -10.89
N PHE A 5 5.78 27.13 -10.19
CA PHE A 5 6.37 25.81 -10.00
C PHE A 5 5.31 24.97 -9.28
N VAL A 6 4.64 24.09 -10.01
CA VAL A 6 3.86 23.02 -9.38
C VAL A 6 4.90 22.12 -8.76
N VAL A 7 5.11 22.25 -7.45
CA VAL A 7 6.10 21.45 -6.74
C VAL A 7 5.48 20.06 -6.59
N LEU A 8 5.92 19.13 -7.43
CA LEU A 8 5.66 17.71 -7.22
C LEU A 8 6.22 17.32 -5.87
N TRP A 9 5.55 16.41 -5.17
CA TRP A 9 6.01 16.01 -3.84
C TRP A 9 7.38 15.34 -3.93
N GLN A 10 8.32 15.79 -3.09
CA GLN A 10 9.70 15.32 -3.02
C GLN A 10 10.13 15.17 -1.56
N TYR A 11 10.86 14.09 -1.29
CA TYR A 11 11.54 13.85 -0.03
C TYR A 11 12.63 14.90 0.21
N GLY A 12 12.77 15.35 1.46
CA GLY A 12 13.73 16.41 1.83
C GLY A 12 13.28 17.84 1.55
N ILE A 13 12.13 18.03 0.87
CA ILE A 13 11.44 19.32 0.74
C ILE A 13 10.16 19.32 1.58
N HIS A 14 9.27 18.35 1.32
CA HIS A 14 7.92 18.31 1.90
C HIS A 14 7.79 17.38 3.10
N ALA A 15 8.81 16.57 3.35
CA ALA A 15 8.95 15.73 4.52
C ALA A 15 10.37 15.89 5.09
N PRO A 16 10.56 15.69 6.40
CA PRO A 16 11.90 15.63 6.98
C PRO A 16 12.79 14.64 6.22
N ARG A 17 14.09 14.91 6.17
CA ARG A 17 15.04 14.06 5.46
C ARG A 17 15.07 12.66 6.07
N GLY A 18 15.24 11.65 5.22
CA GLY A 18 15.23 10.24 5.62
C GLY A 18 13.84 9.63 5.78
N VAL A 19 12.76 10.44 5.78
CA VAL A 19 11.39 9.91 5.80
C VAL A 19 10.97 9.48 4.41
N VAL A 20 10.57 8.23 4.26
CA VAL A 20 9.99 7.68 3.02
C VAL A 20 8.59 7.14 3.30
N TYR A 21 7.60 7.50 2.48
CA TYR A 21 6.26 6.94 2.59
C TYR A 21 6.14 5.73 1.68
N HIS A 22 5.89 4.57 2.26
CA HIS A 22 5.77 3.28 1.55
C HIS A 22 4.36 3.06 0.98
N GLY A 23 3.81 4.08 0.32
CA GLY A 23 2.52 4.03 -0.36
C GLY A 23 2.62 3.74 -1.86
N ALA A 24 1.51 3.95 -2.57
CA ALA A 24 1.47 3.94 -4.02
C ALA A 24 2.23 5.16 -4.59
N LYS A 25 2.96 4.98 -5.70
CA LYS A 25 3.75 6.06 -6.32
C LYS A 25 2.97 6.71 -7.46
N MET A 26 3.11 8.01 -7.64
CA MET A 26 2.54 8.68 -8.81
C MET A 26 3.31 8.30 -10.07
N LYS A 27 2.58 7.96 -11.14
CA LYS A 27 3.16 7.58 -12.42
C LYS A 27 3.89 8.76 -13.03
N HIS A 28 5.05 8.51 -13.62
CA HIS A 28 5.92 9.52 -14.23
C HIS A 28 6.43 10.63 -13.30
N TRP A 29 6.18 10.57 -11.98
CA TRP A 29 6.76 11.51 -11.03
C TRP A 29 8.20 11.10 -10.70
N PRO A 30 9.20 11.95 -10.98
CA PRO A 30 10.59 11.61 -10.69
C PRO A 30 10.85 11.71 -9.19
N GLU A 31 11.57 10.76 -8.63
CA GLU A 31 12.12 10.86 -7.26
C GLU A 31 13.54 11.44 -7.37
N GLN A 32 13.67 12.75 -7.16
CA GLN A 32 14.93 13.46 -7.32
C GLN A 32 15.64 13.59 -5.98
N LYS A 33 16.97 13.40 -5.97
CA LYS A 33 17.76 13.65 -4.77
C LYS A 33 17.86 15.17 -4.56
N ILE A 34 17.33 15.63 -3.43
CA ILE A 34 17.36 17.04 -3.05
C ILE A 34 18.66 17.34 -2.27
N PRO A 35 19.39 18.44 -2.59
CA PRO A 35 20.59 18.82 -1.88
C PRO A 35 20.38 19.06 -0.38
N GLU A 36 21.38 18.74 0.43
CA GLU A 36 21.33 18.87 1.88
C GLU A 36 21.37 20.32 2.40
N ASN A 37 21.61 21.29 1.54
CA ASN A 37 21.51 22.71 1.89
C ASN A 37 20.17 23.33 1.47
N PHE A 38 19.25 22.57 0.88
CA PHE A 38 17.97 23.08 0.44
C PHE A 38 17.08 23.46 1.63
N ASN A 39 16.58 24.70 1.62
CA ASN A 39 15.54 25.20 2.52
C ASN A 39 14.70 26.26 1.81
N PHE A 40 13.37 26.16 1.92
CA PHE A 40 12.48 27.25 1.52
C PHE A 40 12.59 28.43 2.48
N THR A 41 12.49 29.65 1.94
CA THR A 41 12.19 30.84 2.76
C THR A 41 10.78 30.75 3.33
N GLU A 42 10.50 31.43 4.44
CA GLU A 42 9.18 31.38 5.08
C GLU A 42 8.06 31.81 4.13
N GLU A 43 8.24 32.90 3.38
CA GLU A 43 7.27 33.35 2.38
C GLU A 43 6.99 32.31 1.29
N GLN A 44 8.03 31.58 0.85
CA GLN A 44 7.87 30.51 -0.13
C GLN A 44 7.11 29.33 0.45
N ARG A 45 7.32 28.99 1.73
CA ARG A 45 6.57 27.93 2.42
C ARG A 45 5.08 28.23 2.45
N PHE A 46 4.69 29.46 2.76
CA PHE A 46 3.27 29.85 2.78
C PHE A 46 2.62 29.85 1.39
N ARG A 47 3.39 30.10 0.33
CA ARG A 47 2.89 30.08 -1.06
C ARG A 47 2.87 28.68 -1.67
N ALA A 48 3.43 27.67 -1.00
CA ALA A 48 3.47 26.31 -1.49
C ALA A 48 2.05 25.74 -1.60
N LYS A 49 1.64 25.43 -2.83
CA LYS A 49 0.39 24.73 -3.13
C LYS A 49 0.70 23.28 -3.43
N ALA A 50 -0.19 22.38 -3.04
CA ALA A 50 -0.09 20.99 -3.45
C ALA A 50 -1.18 20.63 -4.44
N ILE A 51 -0.92 19.56 -5.19
CA ILE A 51 -1.87 18.93 -6.09
C ILE A 51 -2.96 18.25 -5.23
N PRO A 52 -4.25 18.44 -5.55
CA PRO A 52 -5.34 17.70 -4.90
C PRO A 52 -5.12 16.19 -5.01
N ARG A 53 -5.43 15.44 -3.96
CA ARG A 53 -5.36 13.97 -4.00
C ARG A 53 -6.71 13.36 -4.34
N ASP A 54 -6.69 12.09 -4.73
CA ASP A 54 -7.92 11.33 -4.95
C ASP A 54 -8.63 11.13 -3.61
N VAL A 55 -9.85 11.63 -3.47
CA VAL A 55 -10.71 11.36 -2.31
C VAL A 55 -11.95 10.56 -2.71
N GLY A 56 -11.92 9.97 -3.91
CA GLY A 56 -13.00 9.19 -4.46
C GLY A 56 -13.18 7.83 -3.79
N LYS A 57 -14.00 7.01 -4.44
CA LYS A 57 -14.45 5.71 -3.92
C LYS A 57 -13.29 4.76 -3.60
N ILE A 58 -12.26 4.67 -4.45
CA ILE A 58 -11.17 3.69 -4.29
C ILE A 58 -10.36 3.95 -3.00
N PRO A 59 -9.78 5.15 -2.77
CA PRO A 59 -9.11 5.46 -1.50
C PRO A 59 -10.01 5.37 -0.28
N ARG A 60 -11.26 5.84 -0.38
CA ARG A 60 -12.22 5.80 0.72
C ARG A 60 -12.53 4.37 1.14
N ASP A 61 -12.94 3.52 0.21
CA ASP A 61 -13.32 2.12 0.48
C ASP A 61 -12.10 1.33 1.01
N PHE A 62 -10.89 1.64 0.55
CA PHE A 62 -9.65 1.11 1.12
C PHE A 62 -9.48 1.51 2.60
N VAL A 63 -9.56 2.80 2.92
CA VAL A 63 -9.40 3.29 4.31
C VAL A 63 -10.49 2.72 5.22
N LEU A 64 -11.74 2.69 4.77
CA LEU A 64 -12.86 2.10 5.52
C LEU A 64 -12.65 0.61 5.78
N SER A 65 -12.13 -0.13 4.80
CA SER A 65 -11.80 -1.56 4.98
C SER A 65 -10.68 -1.77 6.00
N VAL A 66 -9.67 -0.88 6.02
CA VAL A 66 -8.60 -0.92 7.04
C VAL A 66 -9.16 -0.59 8.41
N LEU A 67 -9.97 0.47 8.53
CA LEU A 67 -10.62 0.86 9.78
C LEU A 67 -11.52 -0.24 10.33
N TYR A 68 -12.22 -0.98 9.47
CA TYR A 68 -13.07 -2.11 9.86
C TYR A 68 -12.28 -3.22 10.55
N ARG A 69 -11.03 -3.48 10.12
CA ARG A 69 -10.17 -4.53 10.71
C ARG A 69 -9.57 -4.12 12.05
N HIS A 70 -9.32 -2.82 12.26
CA HIS A 70 -8.57 -2.30 13.40
C HIS A 70 -9.43 -1.39 14.30
N GLN A 71 -10.72 -1.69 14.50
CA GLN A 71 -11.55 -0.92 15.42
C GLN A 71 -11.17 -1.19 16.89
N PRO A 72 -11.03 -0.15 17.74
CA PRO A 72 -10.87 1.27 17.42
C PRO A 72 -9.44 1.59 16.95
N CYS A 73 -9.29 2.53 16.00
CA CYS A 73 -7.98 2.82 15.43
C CYS A 73 -7.44 4.17 15.92
N GLU A 74 -6.22 4.19 16.44
CA GLU A 74 -5.52 5.43 16.71
C GLU A 74 -5.16 6.14 15.40
N VAL A 75 -5.36 7.47 15.34
CA VAL A 75 -5.06 8.26 14.15
C VAL A 75 -3.57 8.27 13.82
N SER A 76 -2.69 8.21 14.82
CA SER A 76 -1.24 8.23 14.60
C SER A 76 -0.74 6.93 13.97
N GLY A 77 -1.25 5.78 14.43
CA GLY A 77 -0.92 4.44 13.93
C GLY A 77 -1.61 4.04 12.63
N LEU A 78 -2.71 4.70 12.25
CA LEU A 78 -3.49 4.34 11.05
C LEU A 78 -2.66 4.29 9.75
N TRP A 79 -1.68 5.18 9.60
CA TRP A 79 -0.79 5.16 8.44
C TRP A 79 -0.01 3.84 8.33
N GLU A 80 0.42 3.29 9.46
CA GLU A 80 1.18 2.04 9.49
C GLU A 80 0.30 0.88 9.04
N TYR A 81 -0.93 0.77 9.56
CA TYR A 81 -1.91 -0.22 9.10
C TYR A 81 -2.19 -0.09 7.60
N CYS A 82 -2.38 1.13 7.09
CA CYS A 82 -2.54 1.36 5.65
C CYS A 82 -1.33 0.89 4.84
N THR A 83 -0.10 1.12 5.33
CA THR A 83 1.12 0.66 4.64
C THR A 83 1.45 -0.80 4.85
N ASN A 84 0.83 -1.49 5.80
CA ASN A 84 1.00 -2.93 5.96
C ASN A 84 0.03 -3.71 5.07
N ASP A 85 -1.07 -3.09 4.64
CA ASP A 85 -2.00 -3.69 3.69
C ASP A 85 -1.38 -3.77 2.26
N PRO A 86 -1.39 -4.95 1.62
CA PRO A 86 -0.81 -5.14 0.28
C PRO A 86 -1.54 -4.35 -0.81
N GLY A 87 -2.80 -3.99 -0.59
CA GLY A 87 -3.64 -3.24 -1.52
C GLY A 87 -3.54 -1.72 -1.40
N VAL A 88 -2.54 -1.17 -0.71
CA VAL A 88 -2.37 0.28 -0.48
C VAL A 88 -2.55 1.10 -1.76
N VAL A 89 -3.45 2.08 -1.71
CA VAL A 89 -3.73 3.05 -2.80
C VAL A 89 -3.33 4.47 -2.48
N LEU A 90 -2.99 4.74 -1.21
CA LEU A 90 -2.61 6.06 -0.72
C LEU A 90 -1.15 6.34 -1.06
N ASP A 91 -0.84 7.60 -1.39
CA ASP A 91 0.53 8.01 -1.77
C ASP A 91 1.33 8.57 -0.60
N SER A 92 0.64 9.12 0.42
CA SER A 92 1.25 9.89 1.50
C SER A 92 0.28 10.06 2.67
N LYS A 93 0.81 10.46 3.83
CA LYS A 93 -0.01 10.85 5.00
C LYS A 93 -0.99 12.00 4.70
N ARG A 94 -0.65 12.88 3.75
CA ARG A 94 -1.55 13.96 3.32
C ARG A 94 -2.78 13.41 2.62
N HIS A 95 -2.60 12.46 1.72
CA HIS A 95 -3.70 11.80 1.02
C HIS A 95 -4.58 11.01 1.99
N LEU A 96 -3.99 10.28 2.95
CA LEU A 96 -4.75 9.66 4.04
C LEU A 96 -5.63 10.69 4.77
N ARG A 97 -5.07 11.84 5.14
CA ARG A 97 -5.82 12.90 5.83
C ARG A 97 -6.97 13.46 4.98
N GLU A 98 -6.74 13.72 3.69
CA GLU A 98 -7.77 14.23 2.78
C GLU A 98 -8.91 13.20 2.61
N VAL A 99 -8.59 11.90 2.53
CA VAL A 99 -9.59 10.82 2.48
C VAL A 99 -10.37 10.71 3.79
N LEU A 100 -9.69 10.80 4.93
CA LEU A 100 -10.36 10.79 6.25
C LEU A 100 -11.27 12.00 6.45
N GLN A 101 -10.87 13.16 5.94
CA GLN A 101 -11.72 14.35 5.95
C GLN A 101 -12.98 14.13 5.11
N GLN A 102 -12.83 13.63 3.88
CA GLN A 102 -13.97 13.30 3.01
C GLN A 102 -14.88 12.23 3.64
N ALA A 103 -14.31 11.17 4.22
CA ALA A 103 -15.07 10.11 4.89
C ALA A 103 -15.85 10.63 6.11
N ARG A 104 -15.31 11.62 6.82
CA ARG A 104 -16.01 12.33 7.89
C ARG A 104 -17.15 13.19 7.36
N GLU A 105 -16.92 13.95 6.29
CA GLU A 105 -17.95 14.77 5.62
C GLU A 105 -19.11 13.90 5.09
N GLU A 106 -18.81 12.69 4.62
CA GLU A 106 -19.78 11.68 4.20
C GLU A 106 -20.43 10.91 5.36
N GLY A 107 -20.00 11.14 6.61
CA GLY A 107 -20.58 10.53 7.80
C GLY A 107 -20.19 9.08 8.07
N PHE A 108 -19.13 8.56 7.44
CA PHE A 108 -18.64 7.20 7.72
C PHE A 108 -17.80 7.11 9.00
N VAL A 109 -17.09 8.19 9.34
CA VAL A 109 -16.08 8.19 10.40
C VAL A 109 -16.34 9.31 11.40
N THR A 110 -16.16 9.00 12.68
CA THR A 110 -16.10 9.97 13.77
C THR A 110 -14.73 9.95 14.44
N PHE A 111 -14.29 11.11 14.92
CA PHE A 111 -13.04 11.25 15.69
C PHE A 111 -13.39 11.61 17.12
N GLU A 112 -12.93 10.79 18.04
CA GLU A 112 -13.14 10.99 19.47
C GLU A 112 -11.78 10.98 20.15
N ARG A 113 -11.63 11.82 21.17
CA ARG A 113 -10.40 11.86 21.97
C ARG A 113 -10.59 10.95 23.17
N ASP A 114 -9.72 9.97 23.31
CA ASP A 114 -9.75 9.08 24.47
C ASP A 114 -9.39 9.86 25.74
N PRO A 115 -10.24 9.88 26.77
CA PRO A 115 -9.95 10.58 28.02
C PRO A 115 -8.76 9.97 28.78
N VAL A 116 -8.40 8.71 28.53
CA VAL A 116 -7.31 8.02 29.26
C VAL A 116 -5.95 8.30 28.61
N SER A 117 -5.78 7.97 27.33
CA SER A 117 -4.52 8.16 26.60
C SER A 117 -4.33 9.58 26.08
N SER A 118 -5.38 10.41 26.02
CA SER A 118 -5.41 11.69 25.31
C SER A 118 -5.19 11.60 23.79
N GLU A 119 -5.14 10.39 23.23
CA GLU A 119 -4.98 10.15 21.81
C GLU A 119 -6.28 10.36 21.04
N TRP A 120 -6.16 10.67 19.75
CA TRP A 120 -7.31 10.75 18.86
C TRP A 120 -7.57 9.37 18.26
N LEU A 121 -8.76 8.85 18.53
CA LEU A 121 -9.25 7.59 17.99
C LEU A 121 -10.24 7.85 16.85
N CYS A 122 -10.23 6.94 15.89
CA CYS A 122 -11.04 6.94 14.70
C CYS A 122 -12.05 5.79 14.77
N PHE A 123 -13.33 6.14 14.81
CA PHE A 123 -14.45 5.20 14.92
C PHE A 123 -15.28 5.19 13.65
N LEU A 124 -15.83 4.01 13.32
CA LEU A 124 -16.85 3.90 12.28
C LEU A 124 -18.21 4.32 12.84
N ALA A 125 -18.92 5.18 12.11
CA ALA A 125 -20.26 5.61 12.49
C ALA A 125 -21.24 4.42 12.46
N ARG A 126 -22.06 4.29 13.50
CA ARG A 126 -23.00 3.16 13.64
C ARG A 126 -23.99 3.08 12.48
N GLU A 127 -24.46 4.24 12.01
CA GLU A 127 -25.39 4.40 10.89
C GLU A 127 -24.87 3.80 9.57
N ARG A 128 -23.53 3.84 9.38
CA ARG A 128 -22.84 3.42 8.16
C ARG A 128 -22.05 2.12 8.33
N PHE A 129 -22.08 1.51 9.51
CA PHE A 129 -21.26 0.35 9.85
C PHE A 129 -21.57 -0.85 8.94
N GLU A 130 -22.85 -1.09 8.64
CA GLU A 130 -23.27 -2.18 7.75
C GLU A 130 -22.77 -1.98 6.31
N GLU A 131 -22.79 -0.74 5.81
CA GLU A 131 -22.23 -0.41 4.50
C GLU A 131 -20.71 -0.64 4.47
N VAL A 132 -20.01 -0.26 5.53
CA VAL A 132 -18.56 -0.52 5.66
C VAL A 132 -18.27 -2.01 5.71
N ARG A 133 -19.10 -2.81 6.40
CA ARG A 133 -18.99 -4.27 6.42
C ARG A 133 -19.13 -4.86 5.01
N GLN A 134 -20.10 -4.37 4.23
CA GLN A 134 -20.29 -4.80 2.85
C GLN A 134 -19.13 -4.40 1.94
N ILE A 135 -18.59 -3.19 2.12
CA ILE A 135 -17.38 -2.74 1.40
C ILE A 135 -16.19 -3.66 1.70
N ALA A 136 -15.96 -3.96 2.98
CA ALA A 136 -14.86 -4.84 3.40
C ALA A 136 -15.02 -6.27 2.85
N ALA A 137 -16.25 -6.82 2.88
CA ALA A 137 -16.57 -8.13 2.33
C ALA A 137 -16.37 -8.18 0.82
N ALA A 138 -16.92 -7.22 0.07
CA ALA A 138 -16.77 -7.15 -1.39
C ALA A 138 -15.30 -7.00 -1.80
N ARG A 139 -14.49 -6.26 -1.02
CA ARG A 139 -13.05 -6.15 -1.24
C ARG A 139 -12.32 -7.47 -1.04
N ALA A 140 -12.69 -8.25 -0.01
CA ALA A 140 -12.13 -9.57 0.23
C ALA A 140 -12.48 -10.53 -0.91
N GLU A 141 -13.75 -10.59 -1.30
CA GLU A 141 -14.23 -11.42 -2.42
C GLU A 141 -13.55 -11.06 -3.75
N ALA A 142 -13.40 -9.77 -4.04
CA ALA A 142 -12.68 -9.33 -5.24
C ALA A 142 -11.21 -9.77 -5.20
N SER A 143 -10.55 -9.70 -4.05
CA SER A 143 -9.16 -10.14 -3.90
C SER A 143 -9.01 -11.65 -4.13
N GLU A 144 -9.94 -12.45 -3.62
CA GLU A 144 -9.99 -13.90 -3.87
C GLU A 144 -10.27 -14.22 -5.34
N ALA A 145 -11.20 -13.50 -5.98
CA ALA A 145 -11.57 -13.72 -7.37
C ALA A 145 -10.41 -13.42 -8.34
N HIS A 146 -9.58 -12.41 -8.04
CA HIS A 146 -8.43 -12.03 -8.85
C HIS A 146 -7.16 -12.82 -8.49
N SER A 147 -7.21 -13.69 -7.48
CA SER A 147 -6.11 -14.60 -7.16
C SER A 147 -6.04 -15.72 -8.22
N GLY A 148 -5.01 -15.68 -9.07
CA GLY A 148 -4.76 -16.70 -10.10
C GLY A 148 -4.51 -18.12 -9.55
N LEU A 149 -4.43 -18.27 -8.23
CA LEU A 149 -4.23 -19.54 -7.53
C LEU A 149 -5.53 -20.22 -7.09
N ARG A 150 -6.70 -19.63 -7.39
CA ARG A 150 -8.04 -20.10 -6.99
C ARG A 150 -8.36 -21.57 -7.33
N GLY A 151 -7.57 -22.24 -8.16
CA GLY A 151 -7.73 -23.66 -8.49
C GLY A 151 -6.61 -24.60 -8.02
N PHE A 152 -5.39 -24.10 -7.77
CA PHE A 152 -4.23 -24.97 -7.52
C PHE A 152 -4.02 -25.32 -6.05
N SER A 153 -4.55 -24.52 -5.12
CA SER A 153 -4.38 -24.70 -3.66
C SER A 153 -5.67 -24.33 -2.88
N ALA A 154 -6.83 -24.30 -3.56
CA ALA A 154 -8.11 -23.95 -2.94
C ALA A 154 -8.51 -24.88 -1.78
N THR A 155 -8.07 -26.14 -1.82
CA THR A 155 -8.24 -27.11 -0.73
C THR A 155 -7.43 -26.73 0.50
N GLU A 156 -6.23 -26.19 0.33
CA GLU A 156 -5.38 -25.73 1.43
C GLU A 156 -5.94 -24.45 2.03
N THR A 157 -6.36 -23.47 1.21
CA THR A 157 -6.98 -22.23 1.71
C THR A 157 -8.30 -22.49 2.45
N SER A 158 -9.12 -23.41 1.95
CA SER A 158 -10.33 -23.87 2.66
C SER A 158 -9.98 -24.54 4.00
N ALA A 159 -8.97 -25.41 4.02
CA ALA A 159 -8.51 -26.05 5.25
C ALA A 159 -7.96 -25.04 6.28
N TYR A 160 -7.27 -23.98 5.84
CA TYR A 160 -6.83 -22.90 6.74
C TYR A 160 -8.01 -22.13 7.33
N ALA A 161 -9.04 -21.85 6.53
CA ALA A 161 -10.24 -21.15 6.99
C ALA A 161 -11.03 -21.98 8.03
N GLU A 162 -11.19 -23.29 7.81
CA GLU A 162 -11.85 -24.17 8.79
C GLU A 162 -11.04 -24.28 10.08
N ARG A 163 -9.72 -24.45 10.00
CA ARG A 163 -8.84 -24.43 11.19
C ARG A 163 -8.97 -23.14 11.99
N PHE A 164 -9.12 -22.00 11.32
CA PHE A 164 -9.34 -20.72 12.01
C PHE A 164 -10.69 -20.67 12.74
N LYS A 165 -11.76 -21.22 12.15
CA LYS A 165 -13.08 -21.28 12.80
C LYS A 165 -13.06 -22.13 14.07
N GLU A 166 -12.32 -23.24 14.04
CA GLU A 166 -12.15 -24.18 15.14
C GLU A 166 -11.29 -23.64 16.31
N MET A 167 -10.51 -22.57 16.10
CA MET A 167 -9.70 -21.97 17.16
C MET A 167 -10.56 -21.28 18.23
N ASN A 168 -10.11 -21.36 19.48
CA ASN A 168 -10.65 -20.57 20.59
C ASN A 168 -10.26 -19.09 20.44
N ASP A 169 -10.98 -18.19 21.10
CA ASP A 169 -10.84 -16.74 20.89
C ASP A 169 -9.42 -16.21 21.18
N THR A 170 -8.78 -16.69 22.24
CA THR A 170 -7.38 -16.32 22.56
C THR A 170 -6.39 -16.80 21.49
N ALA A 171 -6.60 -17.99 20.94
CA ALA A 171 -5.79 -18.53 19.86
C ALA A 171 -6.03 -17.77 18.55
N LYS A 172 -7.25 -17.31 18.30
CA LYS A 172 -7.58 -16.45 17.14
C LYS A 172 -6.85 -15.13 17.23
N GLU A 173 -6.82 -14.47 18.39
CA GLU A 173 -6.10 -13.21 18.57
C GLU A 173 -4.59 -13.35 18.32
N GLU A 174 -3.97 -14.39 18.88
CA GLU A 174 -2.55 -14.68 18.61
C GLU A 174 -2.28 -15.00 17.15
N HIS A 175 -3.15 -15.79 16.53
CA HIS A 175 -3.05 -16.14 15.13
C HIS A 175 -3.17 -14.91 14.22
N LEU A 176 -4.12 -14.01 14.52
CA LEU A 176 -4.29 -12.74 13.80
C LEU A 176 -3.02 -11.89 13.88
N ARG A 177 -2.42 -11.73 15.06
CA ARG A 177 -1.17 -10.96 15.22
C ARG A 177 -0.02 -11.55 14.41
N ARG A 178 0.12 -12.88 14.38
CA ARG A 178 1.15 -13.55 13.57
C ARG A 178 0.89 -13.32 12.08
N LEU A 179 -0.36 -13.47 11.64
CA LEU A 179 -0.75 -13.24 10.26
C LEU A 179 -0.49 -11.80 9.82
N GLU A 180 -0.76 -10.81 10.67
CA GLU A 180 -0.47 -9.40 10.38
C GLU A 180 1.03 -9.14 10.18
N GLU A 181 1.90 -9.73 10.99
CA GLU A 181 3.35 -9.58 10.83
C GLU A 181 3.88 -10.29 9.58
N GLU A 182 3.33 -11.47 9.25
CA GLU A 182 3.63 -12.17 8.00
C GLU A 182 3.18 -11.35 6.78
N VAL A 183 1.98 -10.78 6.81
CA VAL A 183 1.45 -9.89 5.76
C VAL A 183 2.32 -8.65 5.59
N LYS A 184 2.75 -8.03 6.68
CA LYS A 184 3.67 -6.88 6.65
C LYS A 184 5.01 -7.26 6.02
N THR A 185 5.58 -8.40 6.40
CA THR A 185 6.87 -8.87 5.89
C THR A 185 6.80 -9.18 4.39
N THR A 186 5.76 -9.92 3.98
CA THR A 186 5.51 -10.27 2.58
C THR A 186 5.20 -9.05 1.72
N THR A 187 4.39 -8.11 2.22
CA THR A 187 4.10 -6.83 1.53
C THR A 187 5.37 -6.00 1.33
N ARG A 188 6.24 -5.92 2.34
CA ARG A 188 7.53 -5.23 2.22
C ARG A 188 8.42 -5.88 1.17
N HIS A 189 8.45 -7.21 1.11
CA HIS A 189 9.22 -7.93 0.11
C HIS A 189 8.63 -7.75 -1.30
N LEU A 190 7.31 -7.85 -1.46
CA LEU A 190 6.66 -7.67 -2.75
C LEU A 190 6.91 -6.27 -3.34
N ARG A 191 7.00 -5.24 -2.49
CA ARG A 191 7.32 -3.86 -2.91
C ARG A 191 8.67 -3.69 -3.62
N SER A 192 9.62 -4.62 -3.46
CA SER A 192 10.87 -4.58 -4.21
C SER A 192 10.73 -5.07 -5.66
N PHE A 193 9.66 -5.81 -5.96
CA PHE A 193 9.39 -6.38 -7.29
C PHE A 193 8.24 -5.68 -8.01
N GLN A 194 7.24 -5.22 -7.26
CA GLN A 194 6.03 -4.62 -7.81
C GLN A 194 5.69 -3.36 -7.05
N ARG A 195 5.14 -2.38 -7.74
CA ARG A 195 4.59 -1.18 -7.11
C ARG A 195 3.26 -0.82 -7.73
N LYS A 196 2.40 -0.20 -6.93
CA LYS A 196 1.19 0.44 -7.42
C LYS A 196 1.52 1.84 -7.94
N GLU A 197 1.25 2.08 -9.21
CA GLU A 197 1.35 3.39 -9.85
C GLU A 197 -0.04 4.03 -9.92
N VAL A 198 -0.09 5.32 -9.57
CA VAL A 198 -1.31 6.15 -9.63
C VAL A 198 -1.11 7.20 -10.71
N ASP A 199 -2.02 7.28 -11.64
CA ASP A 199 -1.95 8.20 -12.77
C ASP A 199 -3.24 9.02 -12.85
N TYR A 200 -3.16 10.21 -13.40
CA TYR A 200 -4.24 11.19 -13.32
C TYR A 200 -4.34 12.09 -14.54
N LEU A 201 -5.59 12.46 -14.87
CA LEU A 201 -5.90 13.43 -15.91
C LEU A 201 -6.87 14.49 -15.37
N PRO A 202 -6.53 15.79 -15.43
CA PRO A 202 -7.49 16.84 -15.10
C PRO A 202 -8.60 16.94 -16.15
N TYR A 203 -9.82 17.19 -15.70
CA TYR A 203 -10.96 17.50 -16.55
C TYR A 203 -11.84 18.56 -15.89
N THR A 204 -12.73 19.19 -16.65
CA THR A 204 -13.70 20.16 -16.13
C THR A 204 -15.09 19.55 -16.22
N ASP A 205 -15.82 19.57 -15.11
CA ASP A 205 -17.21 19.10 -15.10
C ASP A 205 -18.18 20.11 -15.74
N LEU A 206 -19.45 19.71 -15.88
CA LEU A 206 -20.51 20.56 -16.44
C LEU A 206 -20.75 21.84 -15.62
N ASN A 207 -20.34 21.85 -14.34
CA ASN A 207 -20.47 23.00 -13.44
C ASN A 207 -19.26 23.95 -13.53
N GLY A 208 -18.28 23.66 -14.39
CA GLY A 208 -17.06 24.46 -14.54
C GLY A 208 -15.99 24.22 -13.47
N LYS A 209 -16.14 23.17 -12.63
CA LYS A 209 -15.15 22.80 -11.62
C LYS A 209 -14.10 21.87 -12.22
N VAL A 210 -12.83 22.17 -11.96
CA VAL A 210 -11.71 21.30 -12.34
C VAL A 210 -11.61 20.14 -11.35
N ASN A 211 -11.72 18.92 -11.85
CA ASN A 211 -11.56 17.67 -11.12
C ASN A 211 -10.47 16.81 -11.80
N PHE A 212 -10.13 15.69 -11.18
CA PHE A 212 -9.14 14.74 -11.69
C PHE A 212 -9.76 13.36 -11.78
N MET A 213 -9.59 12.69 -12.91
CA MET A 213 -9.83 11.26 -13.02
C MET A 213 -8.53 10.53 -12.69
N TRP A 214 -8.65 9.45 -11.91
CA TRP A 214 -7.53 8.69 -11.37
C TRP A 214 -7.62 7.23 -11.80
N TRP A 215 -6.50 6.63 -12.16
CA TRP A 215 -6.39 5.20 -12.39
C TRP A 215 -5.19 4.61 -11.66
N TYR A 216 -5.34 3.34 -11.29
CA TYR A 216 -4.42 2.63 -10.43
C TYR A 216 -3.98 1.36 -11.14
N GLU A 217 -2.68 1.21 -11.35
CA GLU A 217 -2.10 0.04 -12.02
C GLU A 217 -0.98 -0.57 -11.17
N THR A 218 -0.81 -1.89 -11.26
CA THR A 218 0.36 -2.55 -10.68
C THR A 218 1.41 -2.68 -11.77
N ARG A 219 2.62 -2.22 -11.47
CA ARG A 219 3.76 -2.31 -12.38
C ARG A 219 4.89 -3.10 -11.75
N ASP A 220 5.41 -4.05 -12.52
CA ASP A 220 6.64 -4.76 -12.18
C ASP A 220 7.84 -3.83 -12.30
N VAL A 221 8.58 -3.70 -11.21
CA VAL A 221 9.87 -3.03 -11.15
C VAL A 221 10.92 -4.11 -11.39
N GLN A 222 11.48 -4.15 -12.60
CA GLN A 222 12.68 -4.96 -12.82
C GLN A 222 13.77 -4.44 -11.88
N GLN A 223 14.19 -5.29 -10.93
CA GLN A 223 15.39 -5.00 -10.14
C GLN A 223 16.54 -4.78 -11.12
N LYS A 224 17.17 -3.61 -11.06
CA LYS A 224 18.50 -3.46 -11.67
C LYS A 224 19.39 -4.50 -11.00
N GLY A 225 19.83 -5.50 -11.77
CA GLY A 225 20.47 -6.72 -11.28
C GLY A 225 21.51 -6.45 -10.19
N GLY A 226 21.26 -6.99 -9.00
CA GLY A 226 22.13 -6.83 -7.84
C GLY A 226 21.67 -7.65 -6.63
N ASP A 227 20.36 -7.81 -6.44
CA ASP A 227 19.79 -8.55 -5.30
C ASP A 227 19.06 -9.85 -5.74
N ALA A 228 19.55 -10.49 -6.80
CA ALA A 228 19.21 -11.88 -7.03
C ALA A 228 19.91 -12.71 -5.95
N LEU A 229 19.13 -13.51 -5.21
CA LEU A 229 19.61 -14.49 -4.24
C LEU A 229 20.90 -15.18 -4.73
N PRO A 230 21.93 -15.37 -3.89
CA PRO A 230 23.10 -16.13 -4.31
C PRO A 230 22.62 -17.50 -4.76
N ALA A 231 22.90 -17.83 -6.02
CA ALA A 231 22.60 -19.14 -6.58
C ALA A 231 23.16 -20.18 -5.61
N SER A 232 22.27 -21.01 -5.06
CA SER A 232 22.62 -22.18 -4.28
C SER A 232 23.77 -22.90 -4.96
N SER A 233 24.89 -22.97 -4.25
CA SER A 233 26.14 -23.59 -4.64
C SER A 233 25.86 -25.02 -5.11
N ARG A 234 25.71 -25.21 -6.43
CA ARG A 234 25.80 -26.55 -7.02
C ARG A 234 27.25 -26.99 -6.87
N GLY A 235 27.44 -27.83 -5.86
CA GLY A 235 28.69 -28.48 -5.54
C GLY A 235 29.32 -29.09 -6.78
N THR A 236 30.60 -28.76 -6.93
CA THR A 236 31.62 -29.44 -7.69
C THR A 236 31.45 -30.95 -7.62
N LEU A 237 31.14 -31.59 -8.75
CA LEU A 237 31.53 -32.97 -9.01
C LEU A 237 32.47 -32.93 -10.21
N THR A 238 33.75 -33.04 -9.88
CA THR A 238 34.85 -33.35 -10.77
C THR A 238 34.64 -34.74 -11.35
N GLU A 239 34.32 -34.84 -12.63
CA GLU A 239 34.53 -36.07 -13.39
C GLU A 239 35.85 -35.95 -14.15
N ASN A 240 36.80 -36.79 -13.74
CA ASN A 240 38.11 -36.95 -14.39
C ASN A 240 37.95 -37.49 -15.82
N PRO A 241 38.87 -37.13 -16.73
CA PRO A 241 38.95 -37.70 -18.07
C PRO A 241 39.73 -39.02 -18.00
N ASP A 242 39.23 -40.11 -18.61
CA ASP A 242 40.11 -41.07 -19.28
C ASP A 242 39.39 -42.15 -20.10
N HIS A 243 40.08 -42.51 -21.18
CA HIS A 243 39.96 -43.69 -22.04
C HIS A 243 38.92 -43.77 -23.17
N GLY A 244 39.44 -43.64 -24.40
CA GLY A 244 39.67 -44.86 -25.19
C GLY A 244 38.91 -44.96 -26.52
N THR A 245 39.29 -44.19 -27.54
CA THR A 245 38.91 -44.47 -28.93
C THR A 245 39.85 -45.51 -29.55
N ALA A 246 39.38 -46.75 -29.65
CA ALA A 246 39.93 -47.76 -30.56
C ALA A 246 38.84 -48.20 -31.56
N ARG A 247 39.26 -48.20 -32.84
CA ARG A 247 38.48 -48.43 -34.07
C ARG A 247 37.88 -49.84 -34.17
N LEU A 248 36.85 -50.01 -35.01
CA LEU A 248 36.84 -50.92 -36.19
C LEU A 248 35.53 -50.89 -37.00
N GLY A 249 35.66 -50.82 -38.34
CA GLY A 249 34.79 -51.34 -39.41
C GLY A 249 33.45 -50.61 -39.65
N SER A 250 33.07 -50.18 -40.86
CA SER A 250 33.35 -50.70 -42.21
C SER A 250 33.40 -49.58 -43.23
#